data_AF-A0A1S6FPY1-F1
#
_entry.id   AF-A0A1S6FPY1-F1
#
_cell.length_a   1.000
_cell.length_b   1.000
_cell.length_c   1.000
_cell.angle_alpha   90.00
_cell.angle_beta   90.00
_cell.angle_gamma   90.00
#
_symmetry.space_group_name_H-M   'P 1'
#
loop_
_entity.id
_entity.type
_entity.pdbx_description
1 polymer ?
#
loop_
_entity_poly.entity_id
_entity_poly.type
_entity_poly.pdbx_seq_one_letter_code
_entity_poly.pdbx_strand_id
1 'polypeptide(L)'
;MSLPRERSSPVTRRFVTSLTFQGLGILIASAVIPLCVALVVQGQLPNRLSILWNSEIASLLSAVTALLIFRKVTSYPGTNDFAYIIPAFSVTYGIAVVVLLGLRLSYSGAMLSAGYVATIIFSFIATQLTQRFGRHHFYVVPFGQTQIVEDAPAYEWIVLSEPTLPEGDRHGAIVADLRCDLDPEWERMLAEAAIAGRPVYHTKQLRESLTGRVEIEHLSENSFGSLLPNLAYRKIKRGSDILFTLLALPLVALPMLLVAVLIRFDSPGPVLFRQVRMGHRARPFHVYKFRTMTHREIAHDGDEARNDAITMAEDHRITRLGRFLRRSRMDELPQLFNVLRGEMSLIGPRPEAIPLSQWYESELPFYSYRHIVRPGITGWAQVNQGHVAELHEAHLKLHYDFYYIKHFSAWLDTLIAFRTIGVILNGFGSK
;
A
#
# COMPACT_ATOMS: atom_id res chain seq x y z
N MET A 1 -2.01 -3.32 18.62
CA MET A 1 -1.83 -2.10 19.45
C MET A 1 -1.51 -0.93 18.53
N SER A 2 -2.53 -0.14 18.20
CA SER A 2 -2.39 1.06 17.36
C SER A 2 -1.45 2.06 18.03
N LEU A 3 -0.39 2.48 17.34
CA LEU A 3 0.42 3.62 17.78
C LEU A 3 -0.52 4.77 18.18
N PRO A 4 -0.33 5.40 19.34
CA PRO A 4 -1.13 6.57 19.71
C PRO A 4 -0.88 7.63 18.65
N ARG A 5 -1.89 7.89 17.81
CA ARG A 5 -1.84 9.01 16.86
C ARG A 5 -1.86 10.26 17.73
N GLU A 6 -0.69 10.87 17.93
CA GLU A 6 -0.58 12.21 18.51
C GLU A 6 -1.65 13.10 17.91
N ARG A 7 -2.50 13.69 18.77
CA ARG A 7 -3.47 14.71 18.39
C ARG A 7 -2.68 15.93 17.90
N SER A 8 -2.34 15.96 16.62
CA SER A 8 -1.67 17.11 16.00
C SER A 8 -2.49 18.39 16.25
N SER A 9 -1.85 19.54 16.43
CA SER A 9 -2.59 20.77 16.75
C SER A 9 -3.50 21.19 15.58
N PRO A 10 -4.64 21.86 15.84
CA PRO A 10 -5.56 22.33 14.78
C PRO A 10 -4.88 23.26 13.76
N VAL A 11 -3.79 23.93 14.16
CA VAL A 11 -2.96 24.79 13.29
C VAL A 11 -2.20 23.95 12.25
N THR A 12 -1.51 22.89 12.68
CA THR A 12 -0.77 22.00 11.78
C THR A 12 -1.72 21.34 10.76
N ARG A 13 -2.95 21.02 11.18
CA ARG A 13 -3.98 20.39 10.32
C ARG A 13 -4.52 21.32 9.24
N ARG A 14 -4.85 22.57 9.61
CA ARG A 14 -5.32 23.59 8.65
C ARG A 14 -4.23 23.97 7.66
N PHE A 15 -2.97 23.94 8.07
CA PHE A 15 -1.85 24.17 7.19
C PHE A 15 -1.68 23.04 6.17
N VAL A 16 -1.68 21.78 6.59
CA VAL A 16 -1.48 20.61 5.70
C VAL A 16 -2.57 20.47 4.63
N THR A 17 -3.81 20.86 4.95
CA THR A 17 -4.96 20.79 4.03
C THR A 17 -5.10 22.04 3.13
N SER A 18 -4.25 23.05 3.34
CA SER A 18 -4.32 24.32 2.63
C SER A 18 -3.73 24.24 1.22
N LEU A 19 -4.22 25.13 0.35
CA LEU A 19 -3.67 25.32 -1.00
C LEU A 19 -2.23 25.83 -0.98
N THR A 20 -1.86 26.57 0.06
CA THR A 20 -0.49 27.10 0.23
C THR A 20 0.52 26.00 0.53
N PHE A 21 0.16 25.00 1.34
CA PHE A 21 1.03 23.84 1.58
C PHE A 21 1.30 23.03 0.31
N GLN A 22 0.23 22.72 -0.45
CA GLN A 22 0.36 21.97 -1.70
C GLN A 22 1.16 22.77 -2.75
N GLY A 23 0.90 24.08 -2.89
CA GLY A 23 1.62 24.94 -3.83
C GLY A 23 3.10 25.09 -3.48
N LEU A 24 3.42 25.34 -2.21
CA LEU A 24 4.80 25.55 -1.76
C LEU A 24 5.62 24.26 -1.88
N GLY A 25 5.03 23.11 -1.55
CA GLY A 25 5.74 21.84 -1.69
C GLY A 25 5.90 21.38 -3.14
N ILE A 26 4.95 21.69 -4.04
CA ILE A 26 5.15 21.50 -5.48
C ILE A 26 6.30 22.37 -5.98
N LEU A 27 6.38 23.64 -5.56
CA LEU A 27 7.45 24.54 -5.96
C LEU A 27 8.82 24.01 -5.51
N ILE A 28 8.95 23.53 -4.27
CA ILE A 28 10.18 22.91 -3.78
C ILE A 28 10.51 21.65 -4.58
N ALA A 29 9.53 20.79 -4.81
CA ALA A 29 9.72 19.54 -5.53
C ALA A 29 10.11 19.74 -7.00
N SER A 30 9.53 20.73 -7.68
CA SER A 30 9.75 20.99 -9.09
C SER A 30 10.96 21.87 -9.37
N ALA A 31 11.45 22.65 -8.40
CA ALA A 31 12.54 23.61 -8.60
C ALA A 31 13.82 23.31 -7.80
N VAL A 32 13.71 22.90 -6.53
CA VAL A 32 14.90 22.71 -5.68
C VAL A 32 15.51 21.32 -5.89
N ILE A 33 14.68 20.28 -5.95
CA ILE A 33 15.14 18.89 -6.07
C ILE A 33 15.90 18.65 -7.38
N PRO A 34 15.43 19.12 -8.55
CA PRO A 34 16.18 18.98 -9.81
C PRO A 34 17.58 19.59 -9.76
N LEU A 35 17.72 20.77 -9.16
CA LEU A 35 19.01 21.44 -8.98
C LEU A 35 19.94 20.63 -8.06
N CYS A 36 19.42 20.11 -6.95
CA CYS A 36 20.19 19.25 -6.05
C CYS A 36 20.66 17.97 -6.76
N VAL A 37 19.79 17.33 -7.55
CA VAL A 37 20.14 16.12 -8.31
C VAL A 37 21.17 16.44 -9.39
N ALA A 38 21.06 17.58 -10.07
CA ALA A 38 22.08 18.02 -11.03
C ALA A 38 23.46 18.17 -10.36
N LEU A 39 23.51 18.79 -9.18
CA LEU A 39 24.75 18.94 -8.41
C LEU A 39 25.34 17.59 -7.97
N VAL A 40 24.50 16.66 -7.49
CA VAL A 40 24.96 15.36 -6.98
C VAL A 40 25.39 14.43 -8.12
N VAL A 41 24.64 14.37 -9.21
CA VAL A 41 24.89 13.43 -10.32
C VAL A 41 25.96 13.96 -11.27
N GLN A 42 25.96 15.25 -11.56
CA GLN A 42 26.87 15.86 -12.55
C GLN A 42 28.07 16.54 -11.89
N GLY A 43 28.09 16.69 -10.55
CA GLY A 43 29.16 17.37 -9.81
C GLY A 43 29.19 18.88 -9.99
N GLN A 44 28.40 19.42 -10.92
CA GLN A 44 28.29 20.84 -11.26
C GLN A 44 26.93 21.12 -11.89
N LEU A 45 26.48 22.37 -11.80
CA LEU A 45 25.30 22.81 -12.56
C LEU A 45 25.66 22.91 -14.05
N PRO A 46 24.70 22.69 -14.97
CA PRO A 46 24.92 22.90 -16.39
C PRO A 46 25.54 24.27 -16.69
N ASN A 47 26.71 24.27 -17.33
CA ASN A 47 27.47 25.50 -17.64
C ASN A 47 26.71 26.49 -18.53
N ARG A 48 25.70 26.02 -19.29
CA ARG A 48 24.81 26.89 -20.06
C ARG A 48 23.57 27.21 -19.26
N LEU A 49 23.41 28.48 -18.92
CA LEU A 49 22.21 29.00 -18.25
C LEU A 49 20.91 28.64 -18.99
N SER A 50 20.93 28.57 -20.32
CA SER A 50 19.75 28.16 -21.09
C SER A 50 19.26 26.74 -20.77
N ILE A 51 20.18 25.79 -20.50
CA ILE A 51 19.82 24.41 -20.13
C ILE A 51 19.15 24.40 -18.76
N LEU A 52 19.69 25.17 -17.81
CA LEU A 52 19.12 25.33 -16.47
C LEU A 52 17.71 25.92 -16.57
N TRP A 53 17.58 27.12 -17.15
CA TRP A 53 16.31 27.83 -17.23
C TRP A 53 15.22 27.03 -17.96
N ASN A 54 15.55 26.44 -19.10
CA ASN A 54 14.59 25.65 -19.87
C ASN A 54 14.09 24.42 -19.07
N SER A 55 14.98 23.75 -18.33
CA SER A 55 14.61 22.56 -17.55
C SER A 55 13.76 22.93 -16.33
N GLU A 56 14.14 24.01 -15.63
CA GLU A 56 13.45 24.51 -14.44
C GLU A 56 12.05 25.04 -14.77
N ILE A 57 11.95 25.90 -15.79
CA ILE A 57 10.67 26.47 -16.22
C ILE A 57 9.74 25.36 -16.71
N ALA A 58 10.25 24.39 -17.49
CA ALA A 58 9.46 23.27 -17.96
C ALA A 58 8.97 22.39 -16.80
N SER A 59 9.82 22.09 -15.82
CA SER A 59 9.46 21.32 -14.62
C SER A 59 8.38 22.03 -13.79
N LEU A 60 8.58 23.31 -13.47
CA LEU A 60 7.63 24.10 -12.68
C LEU A 60 6.27 24.25 -13.38
N LEU A 61 6.26 24.62 -14.66
CA LEU A 61 5.02 24.79 -15.42
C LEU A 61 4.23 23.47 -15.52
N SER A 62 4.94 22.35 -15.74
CA SER A 62 4.33 21.02 -15.78
C SER A 62 3.72 20.62 -14.44
N ALA A 63 4.43 20.87 -13.34
CA ALA A 63 3.99 20.51 -12.00
C ALA A 63 2.78 21.35 -11.53
N VAL A 64 2.79 22.66 -11.79
CA VAL A 64 1.66 23.55 -11.48
C VAL A 64 0.44 23.17 -12.31
N THR A 65 0.60 22.96 -13.62
CA THR A 65 -0.51 22.54 -14.50
C THR A 65 -1.07 21.18 -14.06
N ALA A 66 -0.20 20.23 -13.71
CA ALA A 66 -0.62 18.92 -13.22
C ALA A 66 -1.43 19.04 -11.91
N LEU A 67 -1.00 19.87 -10.98
CA LEU A 67 -1.72 20.11 -9.73
C LEU A 67 -3.12 20.69 -9.99
N LEU A 68 -3.24 21.64 -10.92
CA LEU A 68 -4.53 22.24 -11.28
C LEU A 68 -5.47 21.22 -11.94
N ILE A 69 -4.96 20.43 -12.88
CA ILE A 69 -5.73 19.34 -13.52
C ILE A 69 -6.15 18.32 -12.45
N PHE A 70 -5.21 17.88 -11.63
CA PHE A 70 -5.44 16.93 -10.56
C PHE A 70 -6.57 17.39 -9.65
N ARG A 71 -6.51 18.63 -9.13
CA ARG A 71 -7.54 19.19 -8.26
C ARG A 71 -8.92 19.30 -8.92
N LYS A 72 -8.96 19.55 -10.23
CA LYS A 72 -10.22 19.64 -10.98
C LYS A 72 -10.83 18.26 -11.26
N VAL A 73 -9.99 17.23 -11.41
CA VAL A 73 -10.45 15.85 -11.60
C VAL A 73 -10.90 15.26 -10.26
N THR A 74 -10.18 15.54 -9.17
CA THR A 74 -10.51 15.04 -7.83
C THR A 74 -11.55 15.87 -7.09
N SER A 75 -12.00 17.01 -7.65
CA SER A 75 -13.16 17.72 -7.12
C SER A 75 -14.48 16.98 -7.36
N TYR A 76 -14.49 15.92 -8.16
CA TYR A 76 -15.66 15.08 -8.37
C TYR A 76 -15.70 13.95 -7.34
N PRO A 77 -16.80 13.80 -6.58
CA PRO A 77 -16.92 12.77 -5.56
C PRO A 77 -16.89 11.36 -6.18
N GLY A 78 -16.17 10.44 -5.52
CA GLY A 78 -16.07 9.02 -5.92
C GLY A 78 -14.85 8.67 -6.79
N THR A 79 -14.02 9.62 -7.17
CA THR A 79 -12.74 9.32 -7.84
C THR A 79 -11.70 8.84 -6.83
N ASN A 80 -11.03 7.73 -7.13
CA ASN A 80 -9.85 7.31 -6.37
C ASN A 80 -8.72 8.29 -6.70
N ASP A 81 -8.56 9.36 -5.91
CA ASP A 81 -7.66 10.49 -6.17
C ASP A 81 -6.29 10.03 -6.68
N PHE A 82 -5.74 8.97 -6.08
CA PHE A 82 -4.43 8.43 -6.41
C PHE A 82 -4.28 7.90 -7.85
N ALA A 83 -5.36 7.41 -8.46
CA ALA A 83 -5.35 6.89 -9.82
C ALA A 83 -5.01 7.99 -10.85
N TYR A 84 -5.25 9.26 -10.51
CA TYR A 84 -5.11 10.40 -11.42
C TYR A 84 -3.81 11.18 -11.23
N ILE A 85 -3.06 10.96 -10.14
CA ILE A 85 -1.76 11.63 -9.91
C ILE A 85 -0.78 11.26 -11.04
N ILE A 86 -0.49 9.98 -11.22
CA ILE A 86 0.52 9.58 -12.23
C ILE A 86 0.11 10.01 -13.65
N PRO A 87 -1.13 9.77 -14.14
CA PRO A 87 -1.53 10.23 -15.46
C PRO A 87 -1.47 11.75 -15.63
N ALA A 88 -1.97 12.54 -14.66
CA ALA A 88 -1.96 13.99 -14.77
C ALA A 88 -0.54 14.55 -14.89
N PHE A 89 0.38 14.08 -14.02
CA PHE A 89 1.77 14.51 -14.06
C PHE A 89 2.52 13.95 -15.27
N SER A 90 2.24 12.71 -15.71
CA SER A 90 2.87 12.10 -16.90
C SER A 90 2.52 12.87 -18.17
N VAL A 91 1.25 13.26 -18.31
CA VAL A 91 0.76 14.00 -19.49
C VAL A 91 1.40 15.39 -19.54
N THR A 92 1.42 16.13 -18.43
CA THR A 92 1.99 17.50 -18.44
C THR A 92 3.50 17.50 -18.67
N TYR A 93 4.25 16.64 -17.99
CA TYR A 93 5.70 16.52 -18.22
C TYR A 93 6.00 15.97 -19.62
N GLY A 94 5.19 15.04 -20.14
CA GLY A 94 5.29 14.56 -21.52
C GLY A 94 5.09 15.68 -22.55
N ILE A 95 4.06 16.52 -22.37
CA ILE A 95 3.84 17.70 -23.21
C ILE A 95 5.04 18.66 -23.14
N ALA A 96 5.58 18.90 -21.95
CA ALA A 96 6.76 19.76 -21.81
C ALA A 96 7.99 19.22 -22.55
N VAL A 97 8.24 17.90 -22.49
CA VAL A 97 9.30 17.26 -23.30
C VAL A 97 9.05 17.46 -24.79
N VAL A 98 7.83 17.24 -25.26
CA VAL A 98 7.46 17.42 -26.69
C VAL A 98 7.67 18.87 -27.12
N VAL A 99 7.28 19.85 -26.30
CA VAL A 99 7.49 21.28 -26.58
C VAL A 99 8.98 21.63 -26.63
N LEU A 100 9.77 21.15 -25.66
CA LEU A 100 11.22 21.38 -25.64
C LEU A 100 11.90 20.80 -26.88
N LEU A 101 11.52 19.58 -27.28
CA LEU A 101 12.04 18.93 -28.48
C LEU A 101 11.60 19.66 -29.77
N GLY A 102 10.32 20.02 -29.86
CA GLY A 102 9.76 20.72 -31.02
C GLY A 102 10.36 22.11 -31.24
N LEU A 103 10.61 22.84 -30.15
CA LEU A 103 11.28 24.15 -30.17
C LEU A 103 12.81 24.05 -30.20
N ARG A 104 13.37 22.83 -30.21
CA ARG A 104 14.82 22.55 -30.17
C ARG A 104 15.54 23.28 -29.04
N LEU A 105 14.88 23.42 -27.89
CA LEU A 105 15.45 24.05 -26.71
C LEU A 105 16.40 23.06 -26.01
N SER A 106 17.57 23.53 -25.59
CA SER A 106 18.49 22.70 -24.81
C SER A 106 17.95 22.49 -23.39
N TYR A 107 17.91 21.25 -22.91
CA TYR A 107 17.41 20.89 -21.58
C TYR A 107 18.20 19.71 -20.99
N SER A 108 18.05 19.50 -19.67
CA SER A 108 18.67 18.39 -18.93
C SER A 108 17.61 17.33 -18.62
N GLY A 109 17.73 16.16 -19.26
CA GLY A 109 16.82 15.03 -19.01
C GLY A 109 16.87 14.54 -17.55
N ALA A 110 18.03 14.64 -16.90
CA ALA A 110 18.18 14.27 -15.49
C ALA A 110 17.39 15.21 -14.57
N MET A 111 17.46 16.52 -14.79
CA MET A 111 16.71 17.51 -14.00
C MET A 111 15.21 17.35 -14.20
N LEU A 112 14.77 17.21 -15.45
CA LEU A 112 13.35 17.05 -15.76
C LEU A 112 12.78 15.76 -15.14
N SER A 113 13.52 14.66 -15.21
CA SER A 113 13.14 13.38 -14.59
C SER A 113 13.11 13.47 -13.06
N ALA A 114 14.08 14.15 -12.46
CA ALA A 114 14.11 14.38 -11.02
C ALA A 114 12.90 15.20 -10.56
N GLY A 115 12.54 16.27 -11.29
CA GLY A 115 11.38 17.10 -11.00
C GLY A 115 10.06 16.33 -11.14
N TYR A 116 9.94 15.52 -12.18
CA TYR A 116 8.79 14.64 -12.40
C TYR A 116 8.60 13.65 -11.23
N VAL A 117 9.67 12.93 -10.85
CA VAL A 117 9.61 11.97 -9.73
C VAL A 117 9.31 12.67 -8.41
N ALA A 118 9.98 13.79 -8.14
CA ALA A 118 9.81 14.56 -6.92
C ALA A 118 8.38 15.09 -6.74
N THR A 119 7.79 15.66 -7.81
CA THR A 119 6.45 16.24 -7.77
C THR A 119 5.37 15.19 -7.64
N ILE A 120 5.56 14.01 -8.24
CA ILE A 120 4.71 12.84 -8.00
C ILE A 120 4.79 12.40 -6.54
N ILE A 121 5.99 12.21 -6.00
CA ILE A 121 6.18 11.80 -4.59
C ILE A 121 5.54 12.82 -3.64
N PHE A 122 5.79 14.11 -3.85
CA PHE A 122 5.19 15.16 -3.05
C PHE A 122 3.66 15.14 -3.13
N SER A 123 3.08 15.01 -4.32
CA SER A 123 1.62 14.95 -4.50
C SER A 123 1.01 13.74 -3.81
N PHE A 124 1.69 12.60 -3.82
CA PHE A 124 1.30 11.41 -3.07
C PHE A 124 1.36 11.63 -1.56
N ILE A 125 2.41 12.27 -1.05
CA ILE A 125 2.56 12.59 0.37
C ILE A 125 1.47 13.59 0.80
N ALA A 126 1.26 14.66 0.02
CA ALA A 126 0.29 15.70 0.31
C ALA A 126 -1.14 15.16 0.37
N THR A 127 -1.52 14.29 -0.56
CA THR A 127 -2.84 13.63 -0.56
C THR A 127 -3.02 12.71 0.64
N GLN A 128 -2.01 11.92 0.99
CA GLN A 128 -2.03 11.11 2.21
C GLN A 128 -2.14 11.94 3.49
N LEU A 129 -1.38 13.02 3.58
CA LEU A 129 -1.42 13.92 4.73
C LEU A 129 -2.79 14.61 4.83
N THR A 130 -3.37 15.01 3.69
CA THR A 130 -4.70 15.59 3.63
C THR A 130 -5.76 14.59 4.12
N GLN A 131 -5.72 13.34 3.65
CA GLN A 131 -6.63 12.28 4.11
C GLN A 131 -6.41 11.91 5.58
N ARG A 132 -5.17 11.97 6.06
CA ARG A 132 -4.82 11.65 7.46
C ARG A 132 -5.22 12.75 8.44
N PHE A 133 -5.20 14.01 8.02
CA PHE A 133 -5.41 15.18 8.90
C PHE A 133 -6.69 15.97 8.61
N GLY A 134 -7.47 15.59 7.60
CA GLY A 134 -8.80 16.14 7.33
C GLY A 134 -9.75 15.92 8.51
N ARG A 135 -10.51 16.96 8.89
CA ARG A 135 -11.69 16.76 9.74
C ARG A 135 -12.76 16.13 8.86
N HIS A 136 -13.08 14.87 9.12
CA HIS A 136 -14.37 14.34 8.73
C HIS A 136 -15.11 14.10 10.05
N HIS A 137 -15.97 15.03 10.45
CA HIS A 137 -17.05 14.64 11.33
C HIS A 137 -17.93 13.70 10.51
N PHE A 138 -18.17 12.51 11.04
CA PHE A 138 -19.01 11.53 10.38
C PHE A 138 -20.38 11.54 11.04
N TYR A 139 -21.38 12.01 10.30
CA TYR A 139 -22.78 11.97 10.70
C TYR A 139 -23.37 10.61 10.33
N VAL A 140 -23.73 9.80 11.31
CA VAL A 140 -24.21 8.44 11.09
C VAL A 140 -25.73 8.41 11.17
N VAL A 141 -26.36 7.90 10.13
CA VAL A 141 -27.79 7.56 10.13
C VAL A 141 -27.98 6.31 11.01
N PRO A 142 -28.89 6.32 12.01
CA PRO A 142 -28.97 5.29 13.04
C PRO A 142 -29.59 3.96 12.59
N PHE A 143 -29.78 3.74 11.28
CA PHE A 143 -30.45 2.57 10.71
C PHE A 143 -29.49 1.66 9.94
N GLY A 144 -29.82 0.37 9.88
CA GLY A 144 -29.03 -0.65 9.19
C GLY A 144 -27.72 -0.99 9.90
N GLN A 145 -26.67 -1.27 9.13
CA GLN A 145 -25.34 -1.58 9.68
C GLN A 145 -24.65 -0.31 10.19
N THR A 146 -24.51 -0.18 11.53
CA THR A 146 -23.86 0.95 12.21
C THR A 146 -22.55 0.58 12.94
N GLN A 147 -22.10 -0.67 12.81
CA GLN A 147 -20.90 -1.22 13.47
C GLN A 147 -19.60 -0.45 13.18
N ILE A 148 -19.57 0.38 12.13
CA ILE A 148 -18.44 1.25 11.79
C ILE A 148 -18.00 2.16 12.95
N VAL A 149 -18.94 2.56 13.81
CA VAL A 149 -18.65 3.42 14.97
C VAL A 149 -17.75 2.69 15.98
N GLU A 150 -17.97 1.39 16.16
CA GLU A 150 -17.18 0.53 17.06
C GLU A 150 -15.84 0.12 16.43
N ASP A 151 -15.84 -0.17 15.13
CA ASP A 151 -14.65 -0.62 14.39
C ASP A 151 -13.58 0.46 14.24
N ALA A 152 -13.98 1.74 14.29
CA ALA A 152 -13.12 2.88 14.03
C ALA A 152 -13.25 3.97 15.11
N PRO A 153 -12.92 3.69 16.39
CA PRO A 153 -13.12 4.62 17.51
C PRO A 153 -12.18 5.83 17.49
N ALA A 154 -11.20 5.83 16.58
CA ALA A 154 -10.25 6.93 16.40
C ALA A 154 -10.88 8.16 15.71
N TYR A 155 -12.11 8.05 15.21
CA TYR A 155 -12.83 9.10 14.49
C TYR A 155 -13.99 9.64 15.34
N GLU A 156 -14.37 10.88 15.06
CA GLU A 156 -15.48 11.54 15.75
C GLU A 156 -16.79 11.22 15.00
N TRP A 157 -17.60 10.36 15.63
CA TRP A 157 -18.88 9.90 15.11
C TRP A 157 -20.02 10.65 15.81
N ILE A 158 -20.92 11.23 15.02
CA ILE A 158 -22.11 11.91 15.52
C ILE A 158 -23.32 11.14 14.98
N VAL A 159 -24.00 10.40 15.85
CA VAL A 159 -25.22 9.68 15.46
C VAL A 159 -26.37 10.68 15.36
N LEU A 160 -27.01 10.76 14.19
CA LEU A 160 -28.15 11.63 13.97
C LEU A 160 -29.38 11.06 14.68
N SER A 161 -30.13 11.91 15.39
CA SER A 161 -31.39 11.54 16.03
C SER A 161 -32.62 11.88 15.18
N GLU A 162 -32.47 12.84 14.27
CA GLU A 162 -33.52 13.35 13.39
C GLU A 162 -32.95 13.49 11.96
N PRO A 163 -33.81 13.47 10.91
CA PRO A 163 -33.40 13.64 9.50
C PRO A 163 -33.05 15.11 9.18
N THR A 164 -32.31 15.76 10.07
CA THR A 164 -31.87 17.15 9.95
C THR A 164 -30.36 17.22 10.18
N LEU A 165 -29.67 17.96 9.31
CA LEU A 165 -28.23 18.14 9.42
C LEU A 165 -27.93 19.43 10.19
N PRO A 166 -27.00 19.41 11.15
CA PRO A 166 -26.66 20.60 11.92
C PRO A 166 -26.18 21.74 11.00
N GLU A 167 -26.75 22.92 11.19
CA GLU A 167 -26.39 24.13 10.47
C GLU A 167 -24.99 24.59 10.91
N GLY A 168 -24.06 24.71 9.96
CA GLY A 168 -22.71 25.22 10.21
C GLY A 168 -21.57 24.27 9.80
N ASP A 169 -21.80 22.96 9.77
CA ASP A 169 -20.80 22.00 9.28
C ASP A 169 -21.07 21.58 7.83
N ARG A 170 -20.54 22.37 6.90
CA ARG A 170 -20.63 22.09 5.45
C ARG A 170 -19.65 21.00 4.97
N HIS A 171 -18.74 20.54 5.80
CA HIS A 171 -17.67 19.59 5.41
C HIS A 171 -17.80 18.22 6.05
N GLY A 172 -18.72 18.03 6.99
CA GLY A 172 -19.00 16.72 7.58
C GLY A 172 -19.56 15.74 6.54
N ALA A 173 -19.09 14.50 6.63
CA ALA A 173 -19.52 13.42 5.76
C ALA A 173 -20.68 12.67 6.40
N ILE A 174 -21.68 12.32 5.60
CA ILE A 174 -22.83 11.54 6.07
C ILE A 174 -22.56 10.07 5.75
N VAL A 175 -22.89 9.20 6.68
CA VAL A 175 -22.67 7.77 6.61
C VAL A 175 -24.00 7.09 6.85
N ALA A 176 -24.44 6.31 5.87
CA ALA A 176 -25.72 5.62 5.94
C ALA A 176 -25.60 4.23 5.33
N ASP A 177 -26.38 3.28 5.84
CA ASP A 177 -26.56 2.00 5.18
C ASP A 177 -27.53 2.16 4.01
N LEU A 178 -27.01 2.56 2.85
CA LEU A 178 -27.79 2.72 1.60
C LEU A 178 -28.47 1.44 1.07
N ARG A 179 -28.36 0.30 1.76
CA ARG A 179 -29.08 -0.94 1.41
C ARG A 179 -30.28 -1.21 2.30
N CYS A 180 -30.42 -0.51 3.41
CA CYS A 180 -31.58 -0.64 4.27
C CYS A 180 -32.71 0.25 3.74
N ASP A 181 -33.95 -0.20 3.91
CA ASP A 181 -35.13 0.62 3.61
C ASP A 181 -35.22 1.72 4.66
N LEU A 182 -35.01 2.97 4.22
CA LEU A 182 -35.06 4.15 5.07
C LEU A 182 -36.42 4.82 4.95
N ASP A 183 -36.88 5.47 6.02
CA ASP A 183 -38.09 6.30 5.92
C ASP A 183 -37.87 7.44 4.90
N PRO A 184 -38.91 7.87 4.17
CA PRO A 184 -38.80 8.86 3.10
C PRO A 184 -38.14 10.19 3.51
N GLU A 185 -38.25 10.57 4.78
CA GLU A 185 -37.62 11.77 5.33
C GLU A 185 -36.09 11.67 5.36
N TRP A 186 -35.55 10.50 5.74
CA TRP A 186 -34.12 10.23 5.75
C TRP A 186 -33.56 10.16 4.33
N GLU A 187 -34.28 9.50 3.41
CA GLU A 187 -33.89 9.47 2.00
C GLU A 187 -33.84 10.87 1.40
N ARG A 188 -34.83 11.73 1.71
CA ARG A 188 -34.86 13.12 1.26
C ARG A 188 -33.68 13.92 1.83
N MET A 189 -33.38 13.78 3.12
CA MET A 189 -32.21 14.43 3.74
C MET A 189 -30.90 14.02 3.06
N LEU A 190 -30.72 12.72 2.77
CA LEU A 190 -29.53 12.22 2.07
C LEU A 190 -29.42 12.78 0.64
N ALA A 191 -30.54 12.86 -0.08
CA ALA A 191 -30.59 13.44 -1.43
C ALA A 191 -30.26 14.94 -1.42
N GLU A 192 -30.84 15.71 -0.50
CA GLU A 192 -30.56 17.14 -0.33
C GLU A 192 -29.09 17.39 0.03
N ALA A 193 -28.52 16.57 0.91
CA ALA A 193 -27.11 16.64 1.25
C ALA A 193 -26.20 16.39 0.05
N ALA A 194 -26.51 15.38 -0.77
CA ALA A 194 -25.78 15.08 -2.00
C ALA A 194 -25.87 16.23 -3.01
N ILE A 195 -27.05 16.84 -3.19
CA ILE A 195 -27.26 18.02 -4.05
C ILE A 195 -26.46 19.22 -3.54
N ALA A 196 -26.37 19.40 -2.23
CA ALA A 196 -25.56 20.44 -1.59
C ALA A 196 -24.04 20.18 -1.65
N GLY A 197 -23.60 19.08 -2.28
CA GLY A 197 -22.21 18.71 -2.42
C GLY A 197 -21.58 18.10 -1.17
N ARG A 198 -22.39 17.69 -0.18
CA ARG A 198 -21.90 16.97 0.99
C ARG A 198 -21.63 15.50 0.63
N PRO A 199 -20.49 14.93 1.04
CA PRO A 199 -20.19 13.54 0.76
C PRO A 199 -21.10 12.62 1.57
N VAL A 200 -21.83 11.75 0.88
CA VAL A 200 -22.64 10.68 1.45
C VAL A 200 -21.95 9.35 1.15
N TYR A 201 -21.59 8.60 2.18
CA TYR A 201 -20.91 7.32 2.07
C TYR A 201 -21.81 6.18 2.54
N HIS A 202 -21.72 5.05 1.84
CA HIS A 202 -22.28 3.81 2.33
C HIS A 202 -21.41 3.25 3.47
N THR A 203 -22.03 2.78 4.56
CA THR A 203 -21.31 2.30 5.76
C THR A 203 -20.23 1.27 5.44
N LYS A 204 -20.54 0.27 4.60
CA LYS A 204 -19.57 -0.78 4.23
C LYS A 204 -18.33 -0.20 3.54
N GLN A 205 -18.52 0.70 2.58
CA GLN A 205 -17.40 1.30 1.81
C GLN A 205 -16.51 2.16 2.70
N LEU A 206 -17.11 2.94 3.61
CA LEU A 206 -16.34 3.76 4.53
C LEU A 206 -15.58 2.89 5.55
N ARG A 207 -16.21 1.85 6.09
CA ARG A 207 -15.57 0.89 7.01
C ARG A 207 -14.33 0.28 6.37
N GLU A 208 -14.44 -0.17 5.13
CA GLU A 208 -13.32 -0.73 4.38
C GLU A 208 -12.19 0.29 4.21
N SER A 209 -12.50 1.53 3.82
CA SER A 209 -11.50 2.58 3.62
C SER A 209 -10.80 2.99 4.91
N LEU A 210 -11.51 3.05 6.04
CA LEU A 210 -10.95 3.48 7.32
C LEU A 210 -10.11 2.38 7.99
N THR A 211 -10.59 1.14 7.93
CA THR A 211 -9.93 0.00 8.59
C THR A 211 -8.88 -0.66 7.69
N GLY A 212 -9.00 -0.49 6.37
CA GLY A 212 -8.20 -1.21 5.38
C GLY A 212 -8.55 -2.69 5.30
N ARG A 213 -9.76 -3.10 5.67
CA ARG A 213 -10.22 -4.49 5.76
C ARG A 213 -11.43 -4.68 4.85
N VAL A 214 -11.55 -5.83 4.20
CA VAL A 214 -12.73 -6.20 3.41
C VAL A 214 -13.25 -7.54 3.91
N GLU A 215 -14.55 -7.62 4.17
CA GLU A 215 -15.24 -8.84 4.57
C GLU A 215 -16.09 -9.32 3.39
N ILE A 216 -15.88 -10.57 2.98
CA ILE A 216 -16.66 -11.19 1.91
C ILE A 216 -17.63 -12.17 2.57
N GLU A 217 -18.84 -11.70 2.86
CA GLU A 217 -19.91 -12.53 3.42
C GLU A 217 -20.65 -13.29 2.31
N HIS A 218 -20.91 -12.62 1.19
CA HIS A 218 -21.62 -13.20 0.04
C HIS A 218 -20.91 -12.84 -1.28
N LEU A 219 -20.78 -13.83 -2.17
CA LEU A 219 -20.24 -13.63 -3.52
C LEU A 219 -21.03 -12.61 -4.35
N SER A 220 -22.35 -12.50 -4.12
CA SER A 220 -23.26 -11.56 -4.76
C SER A 220 -23.09 -10.11 -4.28
N GLU A 221 -22.58 -9.91 -3.07
CA GLU A 221 -22.37 -8.60 -2.46
C GLU A 221 -21.05 -7.94 -2.86
N ASN A 222 -20.22 -8.66 -3.60
CA ASN A 222 -18.97 -8.16 -4.08
C ASN A 222 -19.25 -6.99 -5.04
N SER A 223 -19.02 -5.76 -4.55
CA SER A 223 -18.90 -4.52 -5.35
C SER A 223 -17.77 -4.58 -6.39
N PHE A 224 -17.20 -5.76 -6.62
CA PHE A 224 -16.12 -6.02 -7.54
C PHE A 224 -16.52 -5.75 -8.99
N GLY A 225 -17.79 -5.94 -9.39
CA GLY A 225 -18.21 -5.92 -10.81
C GLY A 225 -17.57 -7.04 -11.65
N SER A 226 -16.35 -7.46 -11.30
CA SER A 226 -15.59 -8.61 -11.73
C SER A 226 -14.71 -9.10 -10.57
N LEU A 227 -14.77 -10.39 -10.23
CA LEU A 227 -13.86 -11.03 -9.27
C LEU A 227 -12.38 -11.01 -9.71
N LEU A 228 -12.07 -10.40 -10.86
CA LEU A 228 -10.72 -10.33 -11.38
C LEU A 228 -10.11 -8.96 -11.01
N PRO A 229 -8.91 -8.95 -10.43
CA PRO A 229 -8.20 -7.69 -10.22
C PRO A 229 -7.84 -7.05 -11.57
N ASN A 230 -7.61 -5.75 -11.57
CA ASN A 230 -7.31 -4.96 -12.77
C ASN A 230 -6.22 -5.63 -13.63
N LEU A 231 -6.62 -6.12 -14.81
CA LEU A 231 -5.76 -6.90 -15.70
C LEU A 231 -4.60 -6.08 -16.28
N ALA A 232 -4.84 -4.78 -16.56
CA ALA A 232 -3.81 -3.89 -17.06
C ALA A 232 -2.74 -3.66 -15.98
N TYR A 233 -3.17 -3.35 -14.75
CA TYR A 233 -2.24 -3.18 -13.64
C TYR A 233 -1.47 -4.47 -13.33
N ARG A 234 -2.09 -5.65 -13.42
CA ARG A 234 -1.39 -6.93 -13.22
C ARG A 234 -0.19 -7.10 -14.17
N LYS A 235 -0.31 -6.69 -15.44
CA LYS A 235 0.81 -6.75 -16.40
C LYS A 235 1.90 -5.76 -16.04
N ILE A 236 1.52 -4.51 -15.73
CA ILE A 236 2.46 -3.45 -15.33
C ILE A 236 3.22 -3.88 -14.07
N LYS A 237 2.52 -4.34 -13.04
CA LYS A 237 3.09 -4.86 -11.80
C LYS A 237 4.09 -5.97 -12.05
N ARG A 238 3.82 -6.89 -12.97
CA ARG A 238 4.78 -7.95 -13.32
C ARG A 238 6.07 -7.38 -13.93
N GLY A 239 5.96 -6.40 -14.83
CA GLY A 239 7.13 -5.69 -15.37
C GLY A 239 7.92 -4.98 -14.27
N SER A 240 7.23 -4.26 -13.38
CA SER A 240 7.82 -3.57 -12.24
C SER A 240 8.52 -4.53 -11.27
N ASP A 241 7.91 -5.67 -10.92
CA ASP A 241 8.50 -6.69 -10.05
C ASP A 241 9.84 -7.20 -10.62
N ILE A 242 9.89 -7.49 -11.92
CA ILE A 242 11.11 -7.96 -12.58
C ILE A 242 12.16 -6.84 -12.57
N LEU A 243 11.78 -5.63 -12.98
CA LEU A 243 12.69 -4.48 -13.04
C LEU A 243 13.32 -4.19 -11.67
N PHE A 244 12.50 -4.02 -10.64
CA PHE A 244 13.00 -3.73 -9.29
C PHE A 244 13.81 -4.88 -8.71
N THR A 245 13.44 -6.14 -8.99
CA THR A 245 14.24 -7.29 -8.56
C THR A 245 15.61 -7.33 -9.24
N LEU A 246 15.68 -7.07 -10.55
CA LEU A 246 16.94 -7.02 -11.30
C LEU A 246 17.84 -5.87 -10.85
N LEU A 247 17.26 -4.73 -10.47
CA LEU A 247 18.01 -3.60 -9.91
C LEU A 247 18.51 -3.90 -8.49
N ALA A 248 17.72 -4.60 -7.68
CA ALA A 248 18.09 -4.94 -6.30
C ALA A 248 19.12 -6.08 -6.22
N LEU A 249 19.06 -7.06 -7.12
CA LEU A 249 19.85 -8.29 -7.04
C LEU A 249 21.37 -8.04 -6.94
N PRO A 250 21.99 -7.16 -7.76
CA PRO A 250 23.43 -6.87 -7.64
C PRO A 250 23.80 -6.26 -6.30
N LEU A 251 22.93 -5.41 -5.74
CA LEU A 251 23.15 -4.76 -4.45
C LEU A 251 23.09 -5.77 -3.29
N VAL A 252 22.17 -6.74 -3.35
CA VAL A 252 21.99 -7.74 -2.29
C VAL A 252 22.82 -9.01 -2.50
N ALA A 253 23.40 -9.23 -3.68
CA ALA A 253 24.16 -10.44 -4.01
C ALA A 253 25.37 -10.64 -3.08
N LEU A 254 26.14 -9.58 -2.82
CA LEU A 254 27.30 -9.64 -1.92
C LEU A 254 26.87 -9.94 -0.46
N PRO A 255 25.88 -9.23 0.13
CA PRO A 255 25.29 -9.63 1.42
C PRO A 255 24.77 -11.07 1.46
N MET A 256 24.10 -11.53 0.40
CA MET A 256 23.58 -12.91 0.31
C MET A 256 24.70 -13.95 0.33
N LEU A 257 25.81 -13.69 -0.37
CA LEU A 257 26.99 -14.57 -0.35
C LEU A 257 27.61 -14.63 1.06
N LEU A 258 27.76 -13.48 1.72
CA LEU A 258 28.29 -13.41 3.07
C LEU A 258 27.39 -14.17 4.07
N VAL A 259 26.07 -13.97 4.01
CA VAL A 259 25.12 -14.72 4.83
C VAL A 259 25.19 -16.23 4.54
N ALA A 260 25.34 -16.63 3.28
CA ALA A 260 25.47 -18.05 2.91
C ALA A 260 26.70 -18.71 3.56
N VAL A 261 27.83 -18.01 3.58
CA VAL A 261 29.07 -18.47 4.23
C VAL A 261 28.88 -18.56 5.74
N LEU A 262 28.31 -17.53 6.38
CA LEU A 262 28.05 -17.52 7.82
C LEU A 262 27.13 -18.67 8.26
N ILE A 263 26.11 -19.01 7.47
CA ILE A 263 25.20 -20.13 7.76
C ILE A 263 25.93 -21.47 7.76
N ARG A 264 26.97 -21.64 6.93
CA ARG A 264 27.78 -22.87 6.90
C ARG A 264 28.71 -23.01 8.08
N PHE A 265 29.16 -21.90 8.66
CA PHE A 265 29.96 -21.91 9.90
C PHE A 265 29.08 -22.04 11.15
N ASP A 266 27.85 -21.56 11.12
CA ASP A 266 26.94 -21.57 12.27
C ASP A 266 26.32 -22.95 12.56
N SER A 267 26.01 -23.76 11.53
CA SER A 267 25.48 -25.13 11.71
C SER A 267 25.69 -26.04 10.48
N PRO A 268 25.78 -27.37 10.65
CA PRO A 268 25.93 -28.31 9.52
C PRO A 268 24.65 -28.38 8.67
N GLY A 269 24.80 -28.60 7.35
CA GLY A 269 23.69 -28.80 6.40
C GLY A 269 23.56 -27.70 5.31
N PRO A 270 22.45 -27.67 4.54
CA PRO A 270 22.28 -26.77 3.40
C PRO A 270 22.06 -25.31 3.81
N VAL A 271 22.54 -24.37 2.98
CA VAL A 271 22.38 -22.92 3.20
C VAL A 271 20.93 -22.48 3.01
N LEU A 272 20.27 -23.02 1.99
CA LEU A 272 18.91 -22.66 1.62
C LEU A 272 17.93 -23.65 2.23
N PHE A 273 16.91 -23.09 2.87
CA PHE A 273 15.70 -23.80 3.25
C PHE A 273 14.68 -23.70 2.10
N ARG A 274 14.03 -24.82 1.78
CA ARG A 274 13.02 -24.93 0.73
C ARG A 274 11.74 -25.47 1.34
N GLN A 275 10.62 -24.80 1.11
CA GLN A 275 9.31 -25.25 1.58
C GLN A 275 8.27 -25.10 0.48
N VAL A 276 7.41 -26.12 0.33
CA VAL A 276 6.27 -26.04 -0.58
C VAL A 276 5.20 -25.15 0.05
N ARG A 277 4.76 -24.15 -0.71
CA ARG A 277 3.77 -23.15 -0.29
C ARG A 277 2.69 -23.02 -1.34
N MET A 278 1.48 -22.60 -0.93
CA MET A 278 0.38 -22.35 -1.84
C MET A 278 0.60 -21.05 -2.62
N GLY A 279 0.57 -21.12 -3.95
CA GLY A 279 0.90 -20.01 -4.84
C GLY A 279 -0.27 -19.45 -5.62
N HIS A 280 0.05 -18.72 -6.68
CA HIS A 280 -0.94 -18.12 -7.57
C HIS A 280 -1.80 -19.19 -8.25
N ARG A 281 -3.12 -18.98 -8.31
CA ARG A 281 -4.12 -19.93 -8.85
C ARG A 281 -4.08 -21.28 -8.13
N ALA A 282 -3.83 -21.27 -6.82
CA ALA A 282 -3.72 -22.46 -5.98
C ALA A 282 -2.68 -23.48 -6.51
N ARG A 283 -1.63 -22.99 -7.18
CA ARG A 283 -0.52 -23.85 -7.65
C ARG A 283 0.59 -23.87 -6.62
N PRO A 284 0.97 -25.04 -6.08
CA PRO A 284 2.09 -25.15 -5.16
C PRO A 284 3.41 -24.73 -5.83
N PHE A 285 4.31 -24.12 -5.05
CA PHE A 285 5.66 -23.79 -5.49
C PHE A 285 6.66 -23.86 -4.33
N HIS A 286 7.95 -23.94 -4.64
CA HIS A 286 9.00 -23.94 -3.63
C HIS A 286 9.45 -22.53 -3.29
N VAL A 287 9.18 -22.07 -2.06
CA VAL A 287 9.77 -20.85 -1.52
C VAL A 287 11.21 -21.09 -1.12
N TYR A 288 12.11 -20.18 -1.51
CA TYR A 288 13.51 -20.17 -1.07
C TYR A 288 13.73 -19.20 0.08
N LYS A 289 14.36 -19.66 1.16
CA LYS A 289 14.83 -18.83 2.27
C LYS A 289 16.23 -19.23 2.67
N PHE A 290 16.94 -18.36 3.38
CA PHE A 290 18.09 -18.80 4.13
C PHE A 290 17.65 -19.65 5.31
N ARG A 291 18.44 -20.68 5.62
CA ARG A 291 18.22 -21.51 6.79
C ARG A 291 18.49 -20.69 8.05
N THR A 292 17.50 -20.61 8.92
CA THR A 292 17.57 -19.92 10.21
C THR A 292 17.41 -20.87 11.41
N MET A 293 17.22 -22.16 11.14
CA MET A 293 17.00 -23.20 12.15
C MET A 293 18.00 -24.35 11.94
N THR A 294 18.31 -25.08 13.01
CA THR A 294 19.10 -26.31 12.93
C THR A 294 18.47 -27.32 11.98
N HIS A 295 19.31 -28.01 11.22
CA HIS A 295 18.82 -28.98 10.25
C HIS A 295 18.34 -30.25 10.96
N ARG A 296 17.10 -30.65 10.68
CA ARG A 296 16.50 -31.91 11.10
C ARG A 296 15.51 -32.39 10.04
N GLU A 297 15.10 -33.64 10.13
CA GLU A 297 13.99 -34.16 9.34
C GLU A 297 12.68 -33.44 9.73
N ILE A 298 11.88 -33.09 8.73
CA ILE A 298 10.60 -32.38 8.90
C ILE A 298 9.51 -33.44 8.86
N ALA A 299 8.56 -33.40 9.80
CA ALA A 299 7.43 -34.32 9.77
C ALA A 299 6.59 -34.09 8.50
N HIS A 300 6.24 -35.18 7.80
CA HIS A 300 5.59 -35.10 6.50
C HIS A 300 4.06 -35.20 6.56
N ASP A 301 3.48 -35.65 7.68
CA ASP A 301 2.03 -35.86 7.81
C ASP A 301 1.47 -35.52 9.20
N GLY A 302 0.17 -35.23 9.25
CA GLY A 302 -0.62 -35.09 10.49
C GLY A 302 -0.47 -33.75 11.23
N ASP A 303 -0.95 -33.73 12.48
CA ASP A 303 -0.86 -32.56 13.37
C ASP A 303 0.60 -32.14 13.64
N GLU A 304 1.55 -33.08 13.54
CA GLU A 304 2.98 -32.81 13.66
C GLU A 304 3.51 -31.93 12.53
N ALA A 305 3.07 -32.15 11.29
CA ALA A 305 3.42 -31.28 10.15
C ALA A 305 2.84 -29.85 10.32
N ARG A 306 1.65 -29.72 10.93
CA ARG A 306 1.06 -28.41 11.26
C ARG A 306 1.85 -27.71 12.35
N ASN A 307 2.17 -28.41 13.44
CA ASN A 307 2.96 -27.88 14.55
C ASN A 307 4.38 -27.50 14.10
N ASP A 308 4.98 -28.26 13.19
CA ASP A 308 6.27 -27.94 12.60
C ASP A 308 6.24 -26.72 11.67
N ALA A 309 5.11 -26.45 11.01
CA ALA A 309 4.93 -25.29 10.15
C ALA A 309 4.76 -23.98 10.94
N ILE A 310 4.37 -24.05 12.22
CA ILE A 310 4.20 -22.90 13.12
C ILE A 310 5.50 -22.68 13.89
N THR A 311 5.99 -21.44 13.87
CA THR A 311 7.15 -21.03 14.66
C THR A 311 6.67 -20.43 15.99
N MET A 312 7.13 -20.98 17.11
CA MET A 312 6.86 -20.45 18.45
C MET A 312 7.83 -19.29 18.80
N ALA A 313 7.43 -18.41 19.71
CA ALA A 313 8.20 -17.21 20.09
C ALA A 313 9.60 -17.51 20.68
N GLU A 314 9.80 -18.67 21.29
CA GLU A 314 11.10 -19.15 21.80
C GLU A 314 11.47 -20.52 21.26
N ASP A 315 11.49 -20.64 19.94
CA ASP A 315 11.82 -21.90 19.29
C ASP A 315 13.32 -22.22 19.40
N HIS A 316 13.66 -23.23 20.21
CA HIS A 316 15.03 -23.73 20.42
C HIS A 316 15.73 -24.17 19.13
N ARG A 317 14.98 -24.42 18.05
CA ARG A 317 15.54 -24.79 16.75
C ARG A 317 16.23 -23.60 16.07
N ILE A 318 15.93 -22.35 16.45
CA ILE A 318 16.49 -21.15 15.81
C ILE A 318 17.95 -20.94 16.24
N THR A 319 18.86 -20.83 15.27
CA THR A 319 20.28 -20.58 15.57
C THR A 319 20.55 -19.13 15.98
N ARG A 320 21.72 -18.84 16.54
CA ARG A 320 22.09 -17.46 16.94
C ARG A 320 22.10 -16.52 15.74
N LEU A 321 22.72 -16.94 14.64
CA LEU A 321 22.68 -16.22 13.37
C LEU A 321 21.25 -16.17 12.81
N GLY A 322 20.51 -17.27 12.90
CA GLY A 322 19.12 -17.36 12.45
C GLY A 322 18.20 -16.32 13.10
N ARG A 323 18.38 -16.05 14.40
CA ARG A 323 17.64 -15.01 15.12
C ARG A 323 17.91 -13.61 14.56
N PHE A 324 19.17 -13.31 14.23
CA PHE A 324 19.53 -12.05 13.57
C PHE A 324 18.89 -11.95 12.18
N LEU A 325 19.03 -13.01 11.36
CA LEU A 325 18.49 -13.04 9.99
C LEU A 325 16.97 -12.86 9.94
N ARG A 326 16.23 -13.46 10.87
CA ARG A 326 14.76 -13.29 10.99
C ARG A 326 14.39 -11.88 11.39
N ARG A 327 15.14 -11.28 12.32
CA ARG A 327 14.90 -9.91 12.79
C ARG A 327 15.12 -8.88 11.69
N SER A 328 16.20 -9.03 10.92
CA SER A 328 16.51 -8.16 9.79
C SER A 328 15.74 -8.54 8.51
N ARG A 329 14.99 -9.64 8.52
CA ARG A 329 14.34 -10.29 7.35
C ARG A 329 15.30 -10.61 6.20
N MET A 330 16.60 -10.67 6.48
CA MET A 330 17.60 -11.07 5.50
C MET A 330 17.41 -12.53 5.06
N ASP A 331 16.74 -13.35 5.87
CA ASP A 331 16.42 -14.73 5.52
C ASP A 331 15.48 -14.86 4.32
N GLU A 332 14.72 -13.81 3.99
CA GLU A 332 13.76 -13.78 2.89
C GLU A 332 14.38 -13.32 1.55
N LEU A 333 15.64 -12.85 1.53
CA LEU A 333 16.31 -12.39 0.30
C LEU A 333 16.32 -13.42 -0.86
N PRO A 334 16.51 -14.74 -0.63
CA PRO A 334 16.44 -15.73 -1.71
C PRO A 334 15.09 -15.79 -2.44
N GLN A 335 14.01 -15.25 -1.85
CA GLN A 335 12.69 -15.18 -2.50
C GLN A 335 12.69 -14.27 -3.74
N LEU A 336 13.69 -13.39 -3.90
CA LEU A 336 13.86 -12.62 -5.14
C LEU A 336 14.00 -13.53 -6.38
N PHE A 337 14.55 -14.75 -6.23
CA PHE A 337 14.57 -15.73 -7.30
C PHE A 337 13.16 -16.25 -7.65
N ASN A 338 12.28 -16.44 -6.65
CA ASN A 338 10.87 -16.78 -6.89
C ASN A 338 10.13 -15.66 -7.60
N VAL A 339 10.45 -14.40 -7.30
CA VAL A 339 9.93 -13.24 -8.02
C VAL A 339 10.38 -13.27 -9.47
N LEU A 340 11.65 -13.48 -9.77
CA LEU A 340 12.13 -13.58 -11.16
C LEU A 340 11.44 -14.73 -11.93
N ARG A 341 11.25 -15.89 -11.30
CA ARG A 341 10.53 -17.05 -11.89
C ARG A 341 9.03 -16.83 -12.09
N GLY A 342 8.46 -15.80 -11.49
CA GLY A 342 7.04 -15.47 -11.62
C GLY A 342 6.12 -16.28 -10.72
N GLU A 343 6.69 -16.95 -9.73
CA GLU A 343 5.98 -17.65 -8.66
C GLU A 343 5.49 -16.66 -7.59
N MET A 344 6.27 -15.60 -7.34
CA MET A 344 5.98 -14.54 -6.37
C MET A 344 5.98 -13.15 -7.02
N SER A 345 5.49 -12.16 -6.26
CA SER A 345 5.61 -10.72 -6.48
C SER A 345 6.39 -10.11 -5.31
N LEU A 346 6.91 -8.89 -5.46
CA LEU A 346 7.49 -8.17 -4.31
C LEU A 346 6.41 -7.88 -3.26
N ILE A 347 5.20 -7.55 -3.71
CA ILE A 347 4.07 -7.17 -2.87
C ILE A 347 2.85 -8.00 -3.19
N GLY A 348 2.24 -8.62 -2.18
CA GLY A 348 1.04 -9.45 -2.30
C GLY A 348 0.75 -10.22 -1.01
N PRO A 349 -0.33 -11.03 -0.96
CA PRO A 349 -0.63 -11.87 0.19
C PRO A 349 0.53 -12.83 0.49
N ARG A 350 0.88 -13.01 1.77
CA ARG A 350 1.95 -13.96 2.14
C ARG A 350 1.53 -15.39 1.76
N PRO A 351 2.44 -16.22 1.21
CA PRO A 351 2.11 -17.60 0.87
C PRO A 351 2.15 -18.50 2.11
N GLU A 352 1.12 -19.32 2.30
CA GLU A 352 1.03 -20.27 3.43
C GLU A 352 1.55 -21.66 3.08
N ALA A 353 1.96 -22.41 4.10
CA ALA A 353 2.30 -23.82 3.94
C ALA A 353 1.05 -24.59 3.50
N ILE A 354 1.21 -25.61 2.65
CA ILE A 354 0.08 -26.35 2.07
C ILE A 354 -0.89 -26.87 3.16
N PRO A 355 -0.42 -27.55 4.24
CA PRO A 355 -1.34 -28.06 5.26
C PRO A 355 -2.13 -26.94 5.95
N LEU A 356 -1.48 -25.80 6.18
CA LEU A 356 -2.12 -24.64 6.81
C LEU A 356 -3.14 -23.97 5.87
N SER A 357 -2.81 -23.88 4.58
CA SER A 357 -3.70 -23.36 3.55
C SER A 357 -4.96 -24.22 3.42
N GLN A 358 -4.81 -25.55 3.40
CA GLN A 358 -5.94 -26.49 3.31
C GLN A 358 -6.85 -26.41 4.53
N TRP A 359 -6.27 -26.29 5.73
CA TRP A 359 -7.04 -26.10 6.95
C TRP A 359 -7.78 -24.76 6.97
N TYR A 360 -7.15 -23.67 6.54
CA TYR A 360 -7.87 -22.40 6.43
C TYR A 360 -8.97 -22.44 5.37
N GLU A 361 -8.79 -23.18 4.27
CA GLU A 361 -9.84 -23.38 3.26
C GLU A 361 -11.04 -24.17 3.79
N SER A 362 -10.86 -25.07 4.77
CA SER A 362 -11.97 -25.78 5.40
C SER A 362 -12.72 -24.94 6.44
N GLU A 363 -12.03 -24.05 7.15
CA GLU A 363 -12.60 -23.24 8.23
C GLU A 363 -13.16 -21.88 7.75
N LEU A 364 -12.53 -21.27 6.73
CA LEU A 364 -12.82 -19.90 6.31
C LEU A 364 -13.45 -19.87 4.90
N PRO A 365 -14.71 -19.41 4.78
CA PRO A 365 -15.33 -19.18 3.48
C PRO A 365 -14.48 -18.27 2.59
N PHE A 366 -14.43 -18.59 1.30
CA PHE A 366 -13.71 -17.82 0.28
C PHE A 366 -12.19 -17.68 0.50
N TYR A 367 -11.57 -18.41 1.43
CA TYR A 367 -10.14 -18.30 1.68
C TYR A 367 -9.29 -18.43 0.41
N SER A 368 -9.64 -19.39 -0.45
CA SER A 368 -8.94 -19.68 -1.71
C SER A 368 -8.92 -18.50 -2.70
N TYR A 369 -9.85 -17.54 -2.57
CA TYR A 369 -9.88 -16.32 -3.39
C TYR A 369 -8.60 -15.50 -3.27
N ARG A 370 -7.89 -15.57 -2.12
CA ARG A 370 -6.60 -14.90 -1.94
C ARG A 370 -5.55 -15.29 -2.99
N HIS A 371 -5.65 -16.51 -3.54
CA HIS A 371 -4.70 -17.06 -4.52
C HIS A 371 -4.90 -16.47 -5.92
N ILE A 372 -5.88 -15.58 -6.11
CA ILE A 372 -6.12 -14.92 -7.39
C ILE A 372 -4.98 -13.98 -7.80
N VAL A 373 -4.18 -13.47 -6.87
CA VAL A 373 -2.96 -12.69 -7.16
C VAL A 373 -1.72 -13.52 -6.83
N ARG A 374 -0.54 -13.07 -7.31
CA ARG A 374 0.72 -13.71 -6.90
C ARG A 374 0.99 -13.41 -5.42
N PRO A 375 1.49 -14.40 -4.66
CA PRO A 375 1.91 -14.14 -3.29
C PRO A 375 3.09 -13.17 -3.25
N GLY A 376 3.21 -12.43 -2.14
CA GLY A 376 4.21 -11.38 -1.92
C GLY A 376 5.31 -11.77 -0.95
N ILE A 377 6.46 -11.09 -1.04
CA ILE A 377 7.48 -11.06 0.02
C ILE A 377 6.93 -10.24 1.20
N THR A 378 6.43 -9.03 0.90
CA THR A 378 5.65 -8.18 1.82
C THR A 378 4.21 -8.03 1.32
N GLY A 379 3.32 -7.49 2.14
CA GLY A 379 1.89 -7.41 1.85
C GLY A 379 1.12 -6.53 2.83
N TRP A 380 -0.13 -6.20 2.47
CA TRP A 380 -0.98 -5.31 3.26
C TRP A 380 -1.25 -5.85 4.67
N ALA A 381 -1.54 -7.15 4.80
CA ALA A 381 -1.72 -7.78 6.10
C ALA A 381 -0.45 -7.71 6.96
N GLN A 382 0.73 -7.98 6.37
CA GLN A 382 2.01 -7.95 7.08
C GLN A 382 2.33 -6.57 7.67
N VAL A 383 2.00 -5.48 6.96
CA VAL A 383 2.28 -4.11 7.44
C VAL A 383 1.23 -3.55 8.40
N ASN A 384 0.04 -4.15 8.50
CA ASN A 384 -1.03 -3.68 9.39
C ASN A 384 -1.20 -4.53 10.65
N GLN A 385 -0.98 -5.85 10.58
CA GLN A 385 -1.33 -6.77 11.67
C GLN A 385 -0.14 -7.24 12.52
N GLY A 386 1.09 -7.24 11.98
CA GLY A 386 2.24 -7.84 12.66
C GLY A 386 2.26 -9.38 12.55
N HIS A 387 2.79 -10.08 13.56
CA HIS A 387 2.86 -11.54 13.58
C HIS A 387 1.57 -12.16 14.13
N VAL A 388 1.17 -13.31 13.58
CA VAL A 388 -0.11 -13.98 13.82
C VAL A 388 0.17 -15.27 14.60
N ALA A 389 -0.45 -15.46 15.76
CA ALA A 389 -0.40 -16.65 16.60
C ALA A 389 -1.78 -17.33 16.78
N GLU A 390 -2.91 -16.64 16.55
CA GLU A 390 -4.27 -17.18 16.83
C GLU A 390 -5.21 -17.30 15.61
N LEU A 391 -6.26 -18.10 15.73
CA LEU A 391 -7.26 -18.39 14.67
C LEU A 391 -8.09 -17.16 14.28
N HIS A 392 -8.50 -16.35 15.27
CA HIS A 392 -9.17 -15.06 15.03
C HIS A 392 -8.28 -14.11 14.22
N GLU A 393 -6.97 -14.20 14.40
CA GLU A 393 -6.00 -13.40 13.66
C GLU A 393 -5.85 -13.89 12.20
N ALA A 394 -6.16 -15.15 11.89
CA ALA A 394 -6.19 -15.65 10.51
C ALA A 394 -7.36 -15.05 9.71
N HIS A 395 -8.54 -14.90 10.34
CA HIS A 395 -9.69 -14.24 9.73
C HIS A 395 -9.40 -12.75 9.45
N LEU A 396 -8.85 -12.06 10.44
CA LEU A 396 -8.43 -10.66 10.29
C LEU A 396 -7.37 -10.49 9.18
N LYS A 397 -6.41 -11.40 9.09
CA LYS A 397 -5.41 -11.43 8.02
C LYS A 397 -6.05 -11.58 6.65
N LEU A 398 -7.02 -12.49 6.53
CA LEU A 398 -7.76 -12.70 5.29
C LEU A 398 -8.49 -11.42 4.86
N HIS A 399 -9.08 -10.67 5.78
CA HIS A 399 -9.73 -9.39 5.46
C HIS A 399 -8.77 -8.34 4.92
N TYR A 400 -7.54 -8.28 5.44
CA TYR A 400 -6.49 -7.44 4.86
C TYR A 400 -6.06 -7.92 3.46
N ASP A 401 -5.96 -9.22 3.26
CA ASP A 401 -5.64 -9.79 1.93
C ASP A 401 -6.76 -9.49 0.91
N PHE A 402 -8.03 -9.54 1.33
CA PHE A 402 -9.17 -9.15 0.49
C PHE A 402 -9.18 -7.66 0.17
N TYR A 403 -8.84 -6.79 1.12
CA TYR A 403 -8.66 -5.36 0.86
C TYR A 403 -7.58 -5.12 -0.21
N TYR A 404 -6.45 -5.83 -0.12
CA TYR A 404 -5.40 -5.75 -1.13
C TYR A 404 -5.87 -6.17 -2.52
N ILE A 405 -6.64 -7.25 -2.62
CA ILE A 405 -7.15 -7.77 -3.89
C ILE A 405 -8.22 -6.83 -4.48
N LYS A 406 -9.10 -6.27 -3.63
CA LYS A 406 -10.13 -5.30 -4.04
C LYS A 406 -9.52 -4.02 -4.57
N HIS A 407 -8.50 -3.49 -3.88
CA HIS A 407 -7.84 -2.23 -4.22
C HIS A 407 -6.50 -2.43 -4.95
N PHE A 408 -6.38 -3.52 -5.72
CA PHE A 408 -5.16 -3.95 -6.41
C PHE A 408 -4.66 -2.89 -7.40
N SER A 409 -3.74 -2.05 -6.94
CA SER A 409 -3.32 -0.81 -7.61
C SER A 409 -1.87 -0.46 -7.28
N ALA A 410 -1.25 0.34 -8.15
CA ALA A 410 0.09 0.89 -7.93
C ALA A 410 0.20 1.65 -6.61
N TRP A 411 -0.88 2.36 -6.26
CA TRP A 411 -0.95 3.15 -5.06
C TRP A 411 -0.79 2.31 -3.79
N LEU A 412 -1.60 1.25 -3.68
CA LEU A 412 -1.57 0.39 -2.51
C LEU A 412 -0.21 -0.32 -2.39
N ASP A 413 0.39 -0.73 -3.51
CA ASP A 413 1.73 -1.29 -3.55
C ASP A 413 2.79 -0.28 -3.05
N THR A 414 2.77 0.96 -3.52
CA THR A 414 3.68 2.02 -3.03
C THR A 414 3.51 2.29 -1.53
N LEU A 415 2.26 2.34 -1.05
CA LEU A 415 1.97 2.51 0.38
C LEU A 415 2.52 1.34 1.21
N ILE A 416 2.34 0.10 0.74
CA ILE A 416 2.90 -1.09 1.39
C ILE A 416 4.42 -1.03 1.40
N ALA A 417 5.08 -0.62 0.31
CA ALA A 417 6.53 -0.49 0.26
C ALA A 417 7.06 0.50 1.33
N PHE A 418 6.48 1.70 1.43
CA PHE A 418 6.87 2.69 2.44
C PHE A 418 6.62 2.19 3.86
N ARG A 419 5.47 1.57 4.13
CA ARG A 419 5.19 0.98 5.45
C ARG A 419 6.14 -0.16 5.78
N THR A 420 6.52 -0.96 4.78
CA THR A 420 7.48 -2.06 4.95
C THR A 420 8.85 -1.54 5.39
N ILE A 421 9.33 -0.44 4.81
CA ILE A 421 10.58 0.21 5.25
C ILE A 421 10.47 0.63 6.72
N GLY A 422 9.38 1.30 7.11
CA GLY A 422 9.15 1.68 8.51
C GLY A 422 9.08 0.48 9.47
N VAL A 423 8.46 -0.62 9.05
CA VAL A 423 8.39 -1.87 9.81
C VAL A 423 9.76 -2.49 10.00
N ILE A 424 10.59 -2.53 8.95
CA ILE A 424 11.97 -3.06 9.00
C ILE A 424 12.85 -2.22 9.92
N LEU A 425 12.77 -0.88 9.83
CA LEU A 425 13.57 0.03 10.65
C LEU A 425 13.18 -0.01 12.14
N ASN A 426 11.88 -0.17 12.44
CA ASN A 426 11.36 -0.20 13.82
C ASN A 426 11.35 -1.60 14.45
N GLY A 427 11.72 -2.67 13.70
CA GLY A 427 11.65 -4.05 14.19
C GLY A 427 10.22 -4.55 14.48
N PHE A 428 9.19 -3.94 13.87
CA PHE A 428 7.80 -4.30 14.14
C PHE A 428 7.51 -5.69 13.54
N GLY A 429 7.00 -6.64 14.36
CA GLY A 429 6.73 -8.01 13.91
C GLY A 429 7.96 -8.92 13.79
N SER A 430 9.10 -8.57 14.42
CA SER A 430 10.21 -9.49 14.67
C SER A 430 10.19 -9.97 16.13
N LYS A 431 9.58 -11.12 16.38
CA LYS A 431 9.94 -11.99 17.49
C LYS A 431 10.13 -13.39 16.92
#